data_AF-A0A256FIC2-F1
#
_entry.id   AF-A0A256FIC2-F1
#
_cell.length_a   1.000
_cell.length_b   1.000
_cell.length_c   1.000
_cell.angle_alpha   90.00
_cell.angle_beta   90.00
_cell.angle_gamma   90.00
#
_symmetry.space_group_name_H-M   'P 1'
#
loop_
_entity.id
_entity.type
_entity.pdbx_description
1 polymer ?
#
loop_
_entity_poly.entity_id
_entity_poly.type
_entity_poly.pdbx_seq_one_letter_code
_entity_poly.pdbx_strand_id
1 'polypeptide(L)'
;MVTIWKVIPAWLKYLIAGIAAACIVAGGGYLFGKREGRHEIKIEQLQSDINAERERTKDDAKLRSLSNYDFCVLSLRRRGMQPTDCEPLRGVAAE
;
A
#
# COMPACT_ATOMS: atom_id res chain seq x y z
N MET A 1 31.42 49.06 15.79
CA MET A 1 30.47 48.03 15.29
C MET A 1 29.12 48.72 15.08
N VAL A 2 28.91 49.33 13.92
CA VAL A 2 27.67 50.07 13.64
C VAL A 2 26.54 49.05 13.55
N THR A 3 25.66 49.06 14.54
CA THR A 3 24.43 48.26 14.53
C THR A 3 23.52 48.78 13.43
N ILE A 4 23.71 48.28 12.21
CA ILE A 4 22.86 48.49 11.01
C ILE A 4 21.36 48.38 11.35
N TRP A 5 21.02 47.60 12.38
CA TRP A 5 19.68 47.44 12.94
C TRP A 5 18.98 48.71 13.45
N LYS A 6 19.75 49.75 13.80
CA LYS A 6 19.24 51.02 14.34
C LYS A 6 18.87 52.04 13.26
N VAL A 7 19.38 51.85 12.03
CA VAL A 7 19.12 52.72 10.85
C VAL A 7 17.98 52.17 9.98
N ILE A 8 17.66 50.87 10.11
CA ILE A 8 16.61 50.24 9.32
C ILE A 8 15.23 50.78 9.75
N PRO A 9 14.51 51.43 8.83
CA PRO A 9 13.20 51.99 9.14
C PRO A 9 12.17 50.86 9.36
N ALA A 10 11.18 51.13 10.21
CA ALA A 10 10.21 50.11 10.64
C ALA A 10 9.46 49.45 9.47
N TRP A 11 9.14 50.22 8.42
CA TRP A 11 8.47 49.70 7.22
C TRP A 11 9.26 48.60 6.50
N LEU A 12 10.59 48.70 6.48
CA LEU A 12 11.46 47.68 5.87
C LEU A 12 11.47 46.38 6.69
N LYS A 13 11.36 46.48 8.03
CA LYS A 13 11.27 45.31 8.93
C LYS A 13 9.96 44.55 8.69
N TYR A 14 8.85 45.27 8.53
CA TYR A 14 7.55 44.66 8.24
C TYR A 14 7.52 44.01 6.86
N LEU A 15 8.18 44.59 5.86
CA LEU A 15 8.31 43.98 4.53
C LEU A 15 9.07 42.65 4.57
N ILE A 16 10.22 42.62 5.25
CA ILE A 16 11.03 41.40 5.39
C ILE A 16 10.27 40.33 6.18
N ALA A 17 9.57 40.71 7.25
CA ALA A 17 8.75 39.80 8.04
C ALA A 17 7.59 39.22 7.21
N GLY A 18 6.93 40.04 6.38
CA GLY A 18 5.86 39.60 5.49
C GLY A 18 6.35 38.60 4.43
N ILE A 19 7.49 38.88 3.81
CA ILE A 19 8.10 37.97 2.83
C ILE A 19 8.49 36.65 3.49
N ALA A 20 9.10 36.69 4.68
CA ALA A 20 9.48 35.49 5.42
C ALA A 20 8.25 34.63 5.76
N ALA A 21 7.16 35.25 6.22
CA ALA A 21 5.91 34.55 6.50
C ALA A 21 5.32 33.91 5.23
N ALA A 22 5.30 34.63 4.11
CA ALA A 22 4.82 34.11 2.84
C ALA A 22 5.65 32.91 2.35
N CYS A 23 6.99 32.96 2.49
CA CYS A 23 7.87 31.84 2.14
C CYS A 23 7.62 30.61 3.02
N ILE A 24 7.35 30.80 4.33
CA ILE A 24 7.04 29.69 5.23
C ILE A 24 5.69 29.05 4.88
N VAL A 25 4.66 29.85 4.61
CA VAL A 25 3.34 29.33 4.22
C VAL A 25 3.41 28.61 2.87
N ALA A 26 4.07 29.20 1.87
CA ALA A 26 4.23 28.59 0.55
C ALA A 26 5.09 27.32 0.60
N GLY A 27 6.22 27.37 1.32
CA GLY A 27 7.11 26.22 1.48
C GLY A 27 6.46 25.10 2.31
N GLY A 28 5.79 25.44 3.41
CA GLY A 28 5.04 24.52 4.24
C GLY A 28 3.89 23.87 3.48
N GLY A 29 3.08 24.66 2.78
CA GLY A 29 1.99 24.18 1.92
C GLY A 29 2.48 23.30 0.76
N TYR A 30 3.59 23.68 0.11
CA TYR A 30 4.20 22.88 -0.95
C TYR A 30 4.71 21.52 -0.45
N LEU A 31 5.37 21.50 0.71
CA LEU A 31 5.85 20.26 1.31
C LEU A 31 4.69 19.39 1.79
N PHE A 32 3.66 19.98 2.41
CA PHE A 32 2.48 19.26 2.88
C PHE A 32 1.68 18.67 1.71
N GLY A 33 1.40 19.46 0.67
CA GLY A 33 0.72 18.98 -0.54
C GLY A 33 1.54 17.93 -1.31
N LYS A 34 2.88 18.05 -1.34
CA LYS A 34 3.75 17.02 -1.93
C LYS A 34 3.75 15.71 -1.12
N ARG A 35 3.48 15.76 0.19
CA ARG A 35 3.30 14.54 0.99
C ARG A 35 1.99 13.88 0.66
N GLU A 36 0.89 14.63 0.61
CA GLU A 36 -0.44 14.09 0.28
C GLU A 36 -0.48 13.42 -1.09
N GLY A 37 0.14 14.02 -2.12
CA GLY A 37 0.24 13.39 -3.45
C GLY A 37 1.06 12.09 -3.50
N ARG A 38 1.95 11.84 -2.51
CA ARG A 38 2.66 10.56 -2.37
C ARG A 38 1.90 9.54 -1.53
N HIS A 39 0.91 9.96 -0.74
CA HIS A 39 0.07 9.06 0.03
C HIS A 39 -1.01 8.45 -0.85
N GLU A 40 -1.65 9.19 -1.75
CA GLU A 40 -2.68 8.64 -2.64
C GLU A 40 -2.15 7.55 -3.57
N ILE A 41 -0.97 7.77 -4.19
CA ILE A 41 -0.36 6.75 -5.06
C ILE A 41 0.05 5.50 -4.27
N LYS A 42 0.46 5.65 -3.01
CA LYS A 42 0.79 4.49 -2.17
C LYS A 42 -0.47 3.74 -1.74
N ILE A 43 -1.57 4.43 -1.41
CA ILE A 43 -2.81 3.76 -1.00
C ILE A 43 -3.37 2.94 -2.15
N GLU A 44 -3.36 3.46 -3.38
CA GLU A 44 -3.86 2.71 -4.54
C GLU A 44 -3.01 1.46 -4.84
N GLN A 45 -1.68 1.56 -4.73
CA GLN A 45 -0.79 0.40 -4.85
C GLN A 45 -1.00 -0.62 -3.74
N LEU A 46 -1.07 -0.18 -2.47
CA LEU A 46 -1.33 -1.05 -1.33
C LEU A 46 -2.70 -1.74 -1.45
N GLN A 47 -3.70 -1.06 -1.99
CA GLN A 47 -5.04 -1.63 -2.18
C GLN A 47 -5.06 -2.69 -3.28
N SER A 48 -4.25 -2.52 -4.33
CA SER A 48 -4.07 -3.56 -5.36
C SER A 48 -3.36 -4.81 -4.82
N ASP A 49 -2.33 -4.65 -3.99
CA ASP A 49 -1.64 -5.75 -3.32
C ASP A 49 -2.54 -6.45 -2.30
N ILE A 50 -3.31 -5.70 -1.50
CA ILE A 50 -4.28 -6.28 -0.55
C ILE A 50 -5.37 -7.08 -1.28
N ASN A 51 -5.85 -6.60 -2.43
CA ASN A 51 -6.85 -7.32 -3.21
C ASN A 51 -6.26 -8.61 -3.81
N ALA A 52 -5.03 -8.57 -4.32
CA ALA A 52 -4.35 -9.76 -4.83
C ALA A 52 -4.11 -10.80 -3.71
N GLU A 53 -3.70 -10.35 -2.53
CA GLU A 53 -3.45 -11.23 -1.38
C GLU A 53 -4.75 -11.80 -0.78
N ARG A 54 -5.83 -11.02 -0.79
CA ARG A 54 -7.17 -11.48 -0.40
C ARG A 54 -7.69 -12.57 -1.33
N GLU A 55 -7.46 -12.44 -2.64
CA GLU A 55 -7.87 -13.45 -3.61
C GLU A 55 -7.09 -14.75 -3.40
N ARG A 56 -5.77 -14.67 -3.17
CA ARG A 56 -4.94 -15.83 -2.79
C ARG A 56 -5.40 -16.50 -1.50
N THR A 57 -5.71 -15.71 -0.46
CA THR A 57 -6.18 -16.23 0.82
C THR A 57 -7.53 -16.95 0.69
N LYS A 58 -8.43 -16.44 -0.15
CA LYS A 58 -9.72 -17.12 -0.42
C LYS A 58 -9.51 -18.44 -1.15
N ASP A 59 -8.63 -18.46 -2.15
CA ASP A 59 -8.29 -19.70 -2.86
C ASP A 59 -7.62 -20.72 -1.91
N ASP A 60 -6.70 -20.28 -1.06
CA ASP A 60 -6.04 -21.14 -0.05
C ASP A 60 -7.02 -21.67 1.01
N ALA A 61 -7.97 -20.85 1.44
CA ALA A 61 -9.03 -21.29 2.36
C ALA A 61 -9.94 -22.34 1.71
N LYS A 62 -10.28 -22.14 0.42
CA LYS A 62 -11.05 -23.12 -0.35
C LYS A 62 -10.27 -24.43 -0.53
N LEU A 63 -8.99 -24.36 -0.86
CA LEU A 63 -8.09 -25.51 -0.97
C LEU A 63 -7.94 -26.27 0.35
N ARG A 64 -7.83 -25.57 1.48
CA ARG A 64 -7.79 -26.17 2.83
C ARG A 64 -9.11 -26.84 3.24
N SER A 65 -10.24 -26.34 2.75
CA SER A 65 -11.56 -26.93 3.06
C SER A 65 -11.86 -28.22 2.27
N LEU A 66 -11.07 -28.54 1.24
CA LEU A 66 -11.25 -29.73 0.41
C LEU A 66 -10.60 -30.96 1.07
N SER A 67 -11.21 -32.13 0.90
CA SER A 67 -10.59 -33.39 1.30
C SER A 67 -9.35 -33.69 0.44
N ASN A 68 -8.38 -34.45 0.95
CA ASN A 68 -7.17 -34.83 0.22
C ASN A 68 -7.49 -35.49 -1.15
N TYR A 69 -8.58 -36.26 -1.21
CA TYR A 69 -9.11 -36.84 -2.43
C TYR A 69 -9.57 -35.78 -3.45
N ASP A 70 -10.41 -34.83 -3.01
CA ASP A 70 -10.95 -33.79 -3.90
C ASP A 70 -9.86 -32.84 -4.40
N PHE A 71 -8.88 -32.54 -3.55
CA PHE A 71 -7.69 -31.78 -3.94
C PHE A 71 -6.88 -32.50 -5.02
N CYS A 72 -6.64 -33.80 -4.85
CA CYS A 72 -5.93 -34.63 -5.83
C CYS A 72 -6.66 -34.63 -7.19
N VAL A 73 -7.97 -34.88 -7.19
CA VAL A 73 -8.77 -34.89 -8.44
C VAL A 73 -8.76 -33.53 -9.14
N LEU A 74 -8.89 -32.42 -8.38
CA LEU A 74 -8.80 -31.06 -8.93
C LEU A 74 -7.44 -30.78 -9.57
N SER A 75 -6.36 -31.20 -8.91
CA SER A 75 -4.99 -30.99 -9.40
C SER A 75 -4.67 -31.82 -10.65
N LEU A 76 -5.10 -33.09 -10.71
CA LEU A 76 -4.93 -33.95 -11.87
C LEU A 76 -5.80 -33.52 -13.06
N ARG A 77 -7.02 -33.04 -12.81
CA ARG A 77 -7.90 -32.50 -13.86
C ARG A 77 -7.30 -31.28 -14.55
N ARG A 78 -6.66 -30.36 -13.80
CA ARG A 78 -5.94 -29.22 -14.41
C ARG A 78 -4.78 -29.65 -15.32
N ARG A 79 -4.22 -30.84 -15.09
CA ARG A 79 -3.12 -31.43 -15.88
C ARG A 79 -3.61 -32.39 -16.97
N GLY A 80 -4.92 -32.60 -17.11
CA GLY A 80 -5.51 -33.51 -18.10
C GLY A 80 -5.28 -35.01 -17.83
N MET A 81 -4.96 -35.39 -16.59
CA MET A 81 -4.70 -36.79 -16.21
C MET A 81 -5.92 -37.49 -15.59
N GLN A 82 -5.92 -38.83 -15.63
CA GLN A 82 -7.03 -39.63 -15.13
C GLN A 82 -7.09 -39.62 -13.58
N PRO A 83 -8.29 -39.58 -12.99
CA PRO A 83 -8.48 -39.45 -11.54
C PRO A 83 -8.23 -40.75 -10.75
N THR A 84 -7.89 -41.85 -11.42
CA THR A 84 -7.71 -43.18 -10.81
C THR A 84 -6.57 -43.23 -9.80
N ASP A 85 -5.57 -42.36 -9.94
CA ASP A 85 -4.42 -42.28 -9.04
C ASP A 85 -4.77 -41.63 -7.68
N CYS A 86 -5.94 -40.99 -7.57
CA CYS A 86 -6.41 -40.35 -6.34
C CYS A 86 -7.22 -41.29 -5.44
N GLU A 87 -7.61 -42.46 -5.93
CA GLU A 87 -8.45 -43.42 -5.20
C GLU A 87 -7.90 -43.86 -3.82
N PRO A 88 -6.57 -43.99 -3.63
CA PRO A 88 -5.98 -44.27 -2.33
C PRO A 88 -6.21 -43.17 -1.27
N LEU A 89 -6.54 -41.95 -1.68
CA LEU A 89 -6.79 -40.82 -0.77
C LEU A 89 -8.27 -40.72 -0.35
N ARG A 90 -9.14 -41.55 -0.89
CA ARG A 90 -10.58 -41.55 -0.59
C ARG A 90 -10.80 -42.04 0.86
N GLY A 91 -11.33 -41.16 1.71
CA GLY A 91 -11.59 -41.45 3.13
C GLY A 91 -10.45 -41.09 4.09
N VAL A 92 -9.33 -40.54 3.58
CA VAL A 92 -8.29 -39.93 4.40
C VAL A 92 -8.76 -38.52 4.77
N ALA A 93 -8.97 -38.27 6.06
CA ALA A 93 -9.34 -36.94 6.55
C ALA A 93 -8.23 -35.92 6.22
N ALA A 94 -8.63 -34.69 5.85
CA ALA A 94 -7.69 -33.58 5.81
C ALA A 94 -7.26 -33.29 7.26
N GLU A 95 -5.95 -33.35 7.53
CA GLU A 95 -5.35 -33.04 8.84
C GLU A 95 -5.31 -31.54 9.12
#